data_AF-A0A7J3YTP3-F1
#
_entry.id   AF-A0A7J3YTP3-F1
#
_cell.length_a   1.000
_cell.length_b   1.000
_cell.length_c   1.000
_cell.angle_alpha   90.00
_cell.angle_beta   90.00
_cell.angle_gamma   90.00
#
_symmetry.space_group_name_H-M   'P 1'
#
loop_
_entity.id
_entity.type
_entity.pdbx_description
1 polymer ?
#
loop_
_entity_poly.entity_id
_entity_poly.type
_entity_poly.pdbx_seq_one_letter_code
_entity_poly.pdbx_strand_id
1 'polypeptide(L)' 'MVKSSRLSGFYKLPIDERIKIVKTWANLSDGEVDLLKNFGNLDSKVAEVMIENVIGAMSYPFAVAVNFRINGRDFI' A
#
# COMPACT_ATOMS: atom_id res chain seq x y z
N MET A 1 -9.06 -10.51 -18.75
CA MET A 1 -10.06 -10.56 -17.67
C MET A 1 -10.16 -9.18 -17.04
N VAL A 2 -11.36 -8.71 -16.71
CA VAL A 2 -11.54 -7.45 -15.97
C VAL A 2 -11.00 -7.67 -14.54
N LYS A 3 -10.09 -6.81 -14.07
CA LYS A 3 -9.59 -6.85 -12.69
C LYS A 3 -10.76 -6.63 -11.73
N SER A 4 -10.93 -7.50 -10.74
CA SER A 4 -11.98 -7.40 -9.72
C SER A 4 -11.37 -6.89 -8.42
N SER A 5 -12.06 -5.97 -7.73
CA SER A 5 -11.70 -5.54 -6.37
C SER A 5 -12.32 -6.45 -5.31
N ARG A 6 -13.15 -7.43 -5.69
CA ARG A 6 -13.80 -8.34 -4.74
C ARG A 6 -12.84 -9.40 -4.25
N LEU A 7 -12.25 -9.18 -3.08
CA LEU A 7 -11.27 -10.07 -2.45
C LEU A 7 -11.84 -10.67 -1.15
N SER A 8 -12.62 -11.75 -1.29
CA SER A 8 -13.20 -12.44 -0.13
C SER A 8 -12.10 -13.01 0.77
N GLY A 9 -12.24 -12.81 2.09
CA GLY A 9 -11.26 -13.31 3.07
C GLY A 9 -9.92 -12.58 3.07
N PHE A 10 -9.75 -11.47 2.34
CA PHE A 10 -8.49 -10.71 2.27
C PHE A 10 -7.90 -10.36 3.64
N TYR A 11 -8.75 -9.94 4.59
CA TYR A 11 -8.35 -9.61 5.95
C TYR A 11 -7.81 -10.80 6.77
N LYS A 12 -8.06 -12.04 6.35
CA LYS A 12 -7.56 -13.26 6.99
C LYS A 12 -6.16 -13.65 6.51
N LEU A 13 -5.71 -13.08 5.40
CA LEU A 13 -4.41 -13.42 4.81
C LEU A 13 -3.26 -12.80 5.61
N PRO A 14 -2.08 -13.44 5.65
CA PRO A 14 -0.84 -12.80 6.09
C PRO A 14 -0.48 -11.58 5.23
N ILE A 15 0.31 -10.65 5.78
CA ILE A 15 0.68 -9.39 5.09
C ILE A 15 1.34 -9.66 3.73
N ASP A 16 2.26 -10.62 3.64
CA ASP A 16 2.95 -10.93 2.38
C ASP A 16 2.00 -11.42 1.28
N GLU A 17 0.99 -12.22 1.64
CA GLU A 17 -0.02 -12.68 0.69
C GLU A 17 -0.93 -11.54 0.24
N ARG A 18 -1.27 -10.61 1.14
CA ARG A 18 -1.99 -9.38 0.78
C ARG A 18 -1.19 -8.55 -0.21
N ILE A 19 0.10 -8.35 0.04
CA ILE A 19 1.01 -7.60 -0.81
C ILE A 19 1.14 -8.25 -2.19
N LYS A 20 1.25 -9.58 -2.29
CA LYS A 20 1.28 -10.29 -3.58
C LYS A 20 0.02 -10.04 -4.42
N ILE A 21 -1.15 -10.09 -3.79
CA ILE A 21 -2.43 -9.79 -4.45
C ILE A 21 -2.44 -8.34 -4.94
N VAL A 22 -2.08 -7.38 -4.08
CA VAL A 22 -2.03 -5.95 -4.43
C VAL A 22 -1.02 -5.68 -5.54
N LYS A 23 0.20 -6.25 -5.47
CA LYS A 23 1.24 -6.16 -6.51
C LYS A 23 0.68 -6.56 -7.87
N THR A 24 0.04 -7.73 -7.92
CA THR A 24 -0.52 -8.28 -9.17
C THR A 24 -1.69 -7.43 -9.67
N TRP A 25 -2.55 -6.98 -8.76
CA TRP A 25 -3.72 -6.18 -9.10
C TRP A 25 -3.34 -4.79 -9.61
N ALA A 26 -2.45 -4.08 -8.92
CA ALA A 26 -2.00 -2.74 -9.28
C ALA A 26 -0.84 -2.72 -10.30
N ASN A 27 -0.27 -3.89 -10.64
CA ASN A 27 0.90 -4.04 -11.51
C ASN A 27 2.14 -3.30 -10.96
N LEU A 28 2.41 -3.49 -9.67
CA LEU A 28 3.58 -2.91 -8.99
C LEU A 28 4.86 -3.68 -9.34
N SER A 29 5.94 -2.94 -9.48
CA SER A 29 7.31 -3.46 -9.55
C SER A 29 7.77 -4.06 -8.21
N ASP A 30 8.87 -4.81 -8.22
CA ASP A 30 9.48 -5.31 -6.98
C ASP A 30 9.97 -4.18 -6.08
N GLY A 31 10.54 -3.11 -6.65
CA GLY A 31 10.97 -1.94 -5.89
C GLY A 31 9.80 -1.23 -5.18
N GLU A 32 8.64 -1.11 -5.84
CA GLU A 32 7.43 -0.56 -5.21
C GLU A 32 6.90 -1.46 -4.08
N VAL A 33 7.04 -2.78 -4.22
CA VAL A 33 6.69 -3.73 -3.16
C VAL A 33 7.64 -3.60 -1.96
N ASP A 34 8.93 -3.41 -2.21
CA ASP A 34 9.91 -3.21 -1.15
C ASP A 34 9.62 -1.93 -0.34
N LEU A 35 9.13 -0.87 -1.01
CA LEU A 35 8.64 0.34 -0.33
C LEU A 35 7.44 0.07 0.58
N LEU A 36 6.49 -0.79 0.17
CA LEU A 36 5.34 -1.17 1.00
C LEU A 36 5.76 -2.00 2.23
N LYS A 37 6.83 -2.79 2.11
CA LYS A 37 7.38 -3.59 3.22
C LYS A 37 8.23 -2.78 4.19
N ASN A 38 8.63 -1.57 3.80
CA ASN A 38 9.37 -0.67 4.64
C ASN A 38 8.42 0.16 5.52
N PHE A 39 8.23 -0.27 6.78
CA PHE A 39 7.36 0.38 7.77
C PHE A 39 7.93 1.72 8.31
N GLY A 40 8.90 2.33 7.64
CA GLY A 40 9.52 3.62 7.98
C GLY A 40 10.25 4.20 6.77
N ASN A 41 9.53 4.42 5.67
CA ASN A 41 10.10 4.74 4.36
C ASN A 41 10.37 6.24 4.10
N LEU A 42 10.08 7.12 5.06
CA LEU A 42 10.34 8.55 4.89
C LEU A 42 11.82 8.84 5.19
N ASP A 43 12.57 9.16 4.15
CA ASP A 43 13.97 9.58 4.25
C ASP A 43 14.12 10.82 5.14
N SER A 44 15.15 10.85 5.98
CA SER A 44 15.34 11.93 6.95
C SER A 44 15.55 13.30 6.30
N LYS A 45 16.21 13.36 5.13
CA LYS A 45 16.40 14.63 4.41
C LYS A 45 15.09 15.12 3.83
N VAL A 46 14.24 14.21 3.37
CA VAL A 46 12.90 14.55 2.88
C VAL A 46 12.04 15.06 4.05
N ALA A 47 12.08 14.39 5.20
CA ALA A 47 11.35 14.83 6.39
C ALA A 47 11.80 16.24 6.83
N GLU A 48 13.12 16.48 6.90
CA GLU A 48 13.71 17.75 7.32
C GLU A 48 13.29 18.95 6.45
N VAL A 49 13.02 18.74 5.16
CA VAL A 49 12.54 19.82 4.28
C VAL A 49 11.02 19.98 4.26
N MET A 50 10.26 19.04 4.84
CA MET A 50 8.80 19.09 4.86
C MET A 50 8.26 20.04 5.95
N ILE A 51 8.89 20.07 7.12
CA ILE A 51 8.47 20.86 8.29
C ILE A 51 9.69 21.24 9.15
N GLU A 52 9.54 22.18 10.08
CA GLU A 52 10.60 22.58 11.01
C GLU A 52 10.76 21.62 12.20
N ASN A 53 11.96 21.65 12.82
CA ASN A 53 12.28 20.95 14.08
C ASN A 53 12.08 19.42 14.03
N VAL A 54 12.27 18.80 12.86
CA VAL A 54 12.20 17.34 12.69
C VAL A 54 13.29 16.66 13.51
N ILE A 55 12.88 15.77 14.41
CA ILE A 55 13.77 14.91 15.21
C ILE A 55 13.50 13.42 15.02
N GLY A 56 12.58 13.07 14.12
CA GLY A 56 12.16 11.71 13.84
C GLY A 56 10.91 11.65 12.96
N ALA A 57 10.46 10.44 12.66
CA ALA A 57 9.23 10.18 11.90
C ALA A 57 8.33 9.20 12.67
N MET A 58 7.02 9.34 12.47
CA MET A 58 6.03 8.41 13.00
C MET A 58 5.41 7.62 11.86
N SER A 59 5.39 6.30 12.00
CA SER A 59 4.78 5.40 11.01
C SER A 59 3.34 5.07 11.39
N TYR A 60 2.46 5.09 10.40
CA TYR A 60 1.07 4.65 10.54
C TYR A 60 0.83 3.40 9.70
N PRO A 61 0.01 2.44 10.19
CA PRO A 61 -0.40 1.31 9.36
C PRO A 61 -1.07 1.79 8.07
N PHE A 62 -0.53 1.36 6.94
CA PHE A 62 -1.11 1.62 5.61
C PHE A 62 -1.83 0.36 5.13
N ALA A 63 -3.07 0.52 4.67
CA ALA A 63 -3.91 -0.57 4.23
C ALA A 63 -4.72 -0.18 3.00
N VAL A 64 -5.15 -1.19 2.24
CA VAL A 64 -6.07 -1.02 1.11
C VAL A 64 -7.46 -1.49 1.50
N ALA A 65 -8.47 -0.77 1.03
CA ALA A 65 -9.85 -1.22 1.12
C ALA A 65 -10.24 -1.93 -0.18
N VAL A 66 -10.94 -3.04 -0.06
CA VAL A 66 -11.32 -3.90 -1.20
C VAL A 66 -12.83 -3.81 -1.44
N ASN A 67 -13.30 -4.30 -2.58
CA ASN A 67 -14.69 -4.27 -3.06
C ASN A 67 -15.20 -2.91 -3.59
N PHE A 68 -14.34 -1.91 -3.78
CA PHE A 68 -14.76 -0.64 -4.38
C PHE A 68 -15.09 -0.82 -5.87
N ARG A 69 -16.23 -0.27 -6.29
CA ARG A 69 -16.65 -0.19 -7.69
C ARG A 69 -17.28 1.18 -7.97
N ILE A 70 -16.70 1.93 -8.90
CA ILE A 70 -17.13 3.28 -9.25
C ILE A 70 -17.35 3.33 -10.75
N ASN A 71 -18.56 3.73 -11.19
CA ASN A 71 -18.94 3.81 -12.61
C ASN A 71 -18.61 2.53 -13.40
N GLY A 72 -18.88 1.37 -12.79
CA GLY A 72 -18.64 0.06 -13.40
C GLY A 72 -17.19 -0.43 -13.39
N ARG A 73 -16.24 0.33 -12.82
CA ARG A 73 -14.82 -0.03 -12.72
C ARG A 73 -14.46 -0.37 -11.28
N ASP A 74 -13.72 -1.46 -11.08
CA ASP A 74 -13.29 -1.91 -9.77
C ASP A 74 -11.96 -1.24 -9.37
N PHE A 75 -11.83 -0.89 -8.09
CA PHE A 75 -10.66 -0.20 -7.51
C PHE A 75 -10.14 -0.92 -6.27
N ILE A 76 -8.82 -0.94 -6.12
CA ILE A 76 -8.07 -1.23 -4.90
C ILE A 76 -7.09 -0.08 -4.69
#